data_AF-A0A0U5CJU8-F1
#
_entry.id   AF-A0A0U5CJU8-F1
#
_cell.length_a   1.000
_cell.length_b   1.000
_cell.length_c   1.000
_cell.angle_alpha   90.00
_cell.angle_beta   90.00
_cell.angle_gamma   90.00
#
_symmetry.space_group_name_H-M   'P 1'
#
loop_
_entity.id
_entity.type
_entity.pdbx_description
1 polymer ?
#
loop_
_entity_poly.entity_id
_entity_poly.type
_entity_poly.pdbx_seq_one_letter_code
_entity_poly.pdbx_strand_id
1 'polypeptide(L)'
;MLIILTLVMCATLAAAGGSLAPAVQINPGLSWPVRNGRVQHLQAHGAGFFYEDGTYYMIGENKTTGPIFQSVSCYRSKDLLHWDWVNDLLTADATIPDLGPDRVIERPKVIYNKATGKYVLWMHVESSNYSYARAGVAWSDSVCGTYTYVGSYRPLGKYISRDMTAWVDDDETGYLLGEDRPTGLVVYKLSDDYLSIDSLVYNTMEHIESPAIFKADGVYYLLGSQLTGWAPNDNYYTTAESLEGPWSELQLFVPSGSKTYSSQTTFVLKVGDTYIYCGDRWDPENLGGLQASTYVWLPLELDTAARMVNVSWYDSWTLNSISGAWAANLAPPSVYEANSPSNTLSNGAFLTEDDYFRAFDGPGVMNIGGPDGGSLTFHDITITGDFPQMLKIRYQNLEKYVQYASVSLRRKRGSDHSRQDAYAAFLPTLSTRGRTVHTVASVPGLRLTPGVFDLTIKGLPGYTHNTTAAIHSIQFD
;
A
#
# COMPACT_ATOMS: atom_id res chain seq x y z
N MET A 1 15.96 -74.12 8.05
CA MET A 1 16.76 -72.93 8.39
C MET A 1 15.95 -71.73 7.95
N LEU A 2 15.26 -71.10 8.91
CA LEU A 2 14.34 -69.98 8.68
C LEU A 2 15.17 -68.69 8.72
N ILE A 3 15.27 -67.96 7.61
CA ILE A 3 15.94 -66.65 7.59
C ILE A 3 14.84 -65.59 7.66
N ILE A 4 14.71 -64.99 8.85
CA ILE A 4 13.85 -63.82 9.10
C ILE A 4 14.61 -62.61 8.56
N LEU A 5 14.06 -61.98 7.51
CA LEU A 5 14.55 -60.71 6.98
C LEU A 5 13.81 -59.57 7.69
N THR A 6 14.43 -58.97 8.69
CA THR A 6 13.91 -57.80 9.39
C THR A 6 14.11 -56.56 8.49
N LEU A 7 13.02 -56.08 7.90
CA LEU A 7 13.01 -54.83 7.14
C LEU A 7 13.05 -53.66 8.14
N VAL A 8 14.22 -53.02 8.29
CA VAL A 8 14.34 -51.78 9.06
C VAL A 8 13.84 -50.64 8.18
N MET A 9 12.60 -50.22 8.40
CA MET A 9 12.00 -49.06 7.77
C MET A 9 12.61 -47.80 8.42
N CYS A 10 13.65 -47.26 7.81
CA CYS A 10 14.25 -45.99 8.21
C CYS A 10 13.30 -44.87 7.77
N ALA A 11 12.44 -44.40 8.67
CA ALA A 11 11.63 -43.22 8.46
C ALA A 11 12.55 -42.00 8.45
N THR A 12 12.95 -41.55 7.26
CA THR A 12 13.52 -40.22 7.09
C THR A 12 12.40 -39.21 7.29
N LEU A 13 12.27 -38.66 8.51
CA LEU A 13 11.64 -37.37 8.71
C LEU A 13 12.49 -36.34 7.93
N ALA A 14 12.10 -36.07 6.69
CA ALA A 14 12.46 -34.83 6.04
C ALA A 14 11.75 -33.73 6.85
N ALA A 15 12.46 -33.13 7.80
CA ALA A 15 12.09 -31.82 8.28
C ALA A 15 12.09 -30.93 7.03
N ALA A 16 10.90 -30.57 6.55
CA ALA A 16 10.74 -29.47 5.62
C ALA A 16 11.23 -28.23 6.37
N GLY A 17 12.53 -27.95 6.26
CA GLY A 17 13.10 -26.67 6.59
C GLY A 17 12.56 -25.67 5.58
N GLY A 18 11.29 -25.31 5.73
CA GLY A 18 10.74 -24.13 5.10
C GLY A 18 11.58 -22.97 5.60
N SER A 19 12.43 -22.43 4.73
CA SER A 19 13.03 -21.13 4.95
C SER A 19 11.89 -20.18 5.29
N LEU A 20 11.77 -19.78 6.55
CA LEU A 20 10.88 -18.67 6.92
C LEU A 20 11.25 -17.50 6.01
N ALA A 21 10.27 -16.88 5.36
CA ALA A 21 10.54 -15.66 4.61
C ALA A 21 11.23 -14.68 5.56
N PRO A 22 12.30 -13.99 5.13
CA PRO A 22 12.92 -12.98 5.97
C PRO A 22 11.88 -11.91 6.30
N ALA A 23 11.93 -11.38 7.53
CA ALA A 23 11.10 -10.24 7.86
C ALA A 23 11.45 -9.04 6.94
N VAL A 24 10.47 -8.19 6.68
CA VAL A 24 10.63 -6.92 5.97
C VAL A 24 10.32 -5.77 6.90
N GLN A 25 10.86 -4.59 6.62
CA GLN A 25 10.52 -3.38 7.36
C GLN A 25 9.49 -2.57 6.57
N ILE A 26 8.40 -2.18 7.23
CA ILE A 26 7.33 -1.33 6.69
C ILE A 26 7.43 0.04 7.36
N ASN A 27 7.41 1.09 6.53
CA ASN A 27 7.42 2.49 6.95
C ASN A 27 6.15 3.19 6.45
N PRO A 28 5.16 3.44 7.33
CA PRO A 28 3.87 4.00 6.91
C PRO A 28 4.01 5.40 6.32
N GLY A 29 3.32 5.65 5.21
CA GLY A 29 3.22 6.96 4.57
C GLY A 29 4.44 7.40 3.77
N LEU A 30 5.39 6.50 3.48
CA LEU A 30 6.50 6.76 2.57
C LEU A 30 6.15 6.35 1.13
N SER A 31 6.93 6.85 0.17
CA SER A 31 6.81 6.44 -1.23
C SER A 31 7.25 4.98 -1.43
N TRP A 32 6.60 4.26 -2.34
CA TRP A 32 6.93 2.88 -2.69
C TRP A 32 7.29 2.78 -4.17
N PRO A 33 8.59 2.82 -4.51
CA PRO A 33 9.01 2.68 -5.89
C PRO A 33 8.80 1.23 -6.36
N VAL A 34 8.13 1.08 -7.49
CA VAL A 34 7.91 -0.19 -8.18
C VAL A 34 8.61 -0.17 -9.53
N ARG A 35 9.04 -1.33 -10.00
CA ARG A 35 9.73 -1.46 -11.29
C ARG A 35 9.12 -2.56 -12.14
N ASN A 36 8.42 -2.18 -13.21
CA ASN A 36 8.18 -3.07 -14.33
C ASN A 36 8.28 -2.28 -15.65
N GLY A 37 9.38 -2.46 -16.39
CA GLY A 37 9.73 -1.63 -17.56
C GLY A 37 10.19 -0.21 -17.23
N ARG A 38 9.56 0.45 -16.24
CA ARG A 38 9.87 1.79 -15.73
C ARG A 38 9.68 1.82 -14.20
N VAL A 39 10.53 2.57 -13.49
CA VAL A 39 10.34 2.97 -12.08
C VAL A 39 9.21 3.99 -11.95
N GLN A 40 8.27 3.74 -11.06
CA GLN A 40 7.23 4.69 -10.67
C GLN A 40 6.93 4.57 -9.18
N HIS A 41 6.25 5.56 -8.59
CA HIS A 41 5.60 5.35 -7.29
C HIS A 41 4.41 4.43 -7.50
N LEU A 42 4.21 3.47 -6.61
CA LEU A 42 3.12 2.52 -6.68
C LEU A 42 1.77 3.27 -6.77
N GLN A 43 0.92 2.88 -7.72
CA GLN A 43 -0.42 3.45 -7.92
C GLN A 43 -1.49 2.35 -7.80
N ALA A 44 -1.93 2.06 -6.58
CA ALA A 44 -3.07 1.20 -6.27
C ALA A 44 -3.71 1.67 -4.96
N HIS A 45 -4.33 2.86 -5.02
CA HIS A 45 -5.06 3.44 -3.89
C HIS A 45 -6.44 2.79 -3.74
N GLY A 46 -7.12 2.96 -2.60
CA GLY A 46 -8.43 2.33 -2.40
C GLY A 46 -8.34 0.79 -2.37
N ALA A 47 -7.16 0.26 -2.02
CA ALA A 47 -6.73 -1.07 -2.38
C ALA A 47 -7.64 -2.20 -1.88
N GLY A 48 -7.77 -3.25 -2.69
CA GLY A 48 -8.13 -4.61 -2.27
C GLY A 48 -6.90 -5.51 -2.31
N PHE A 49 -6.90 -6.54 -1.47
CA PHE A 49 -5.82 -7.53 -1.41
C PHE A 49 -6.35 -8.93 -1.69
N PHE A 50 -5.49 -9.73 -2.33
CA PHE A 50 -5.74 -11.14 -2.56
C PHE A 50 -4.45 -11.92 -2.28
N TYR A 51 -4.56 -13.13 -1.73
CA TYR A 51 -3.41 -13.98 -1.48
C TYR A 51 -3.64 -15.38 -2.05
N GLU A 52 -2.71 -15.82 -2.90
CA GLU A 52 -2.79 -17.10 -3.58
C GLU A 52 -1.39 -17.65 -3.87
N ASP A 53 -1.18 -18.93 -3.59
CA ASP A 53 0.05 -19.67 -3.88
C ASP A 53 1.34 -18.94 -3.44
N GLY A 54 1.32 -18.42 -2.21
CA GLY A 54 2.47 -17.70 -1.65
C GLY A 54 2.72 -16.34 -2.30
N THR A 55 1.71 -15.74 -2.94
CA THR A 55 1.79 -14.44 -3.61
C THR A 55 0.71 -13.52 -3.09
N TYR A 56 1.11 -12.34 -2.64
CA TYR A 56 0.21 -11.24 -2.35
C TYR A 56 -0.06 -10.46 -3.62
N TYR A 57 -1.31 -10.10 -3.84
CA TYR A 57 -1.74 -9.20 -4.90
C TYR A 57 -2.40 -7.99 -4.28
N MET A 58 -2.04 -6.81 -4.80
CA MET A 58 -2.66 -5.54 -4.44
C MET A 58 -3.32 -4.94 -5.66
N ILE A 59 -4.62 -4.72 -5.57
CA ILE A 59 -5.46 -4.21 -6.65
C ILE A 59 -6.00 -2.86 -6.23
N GLY A 60 -5.78 -1.81 -7.03
CA GLY A 60 -6.19 -0.48 -6.63
C GLY A 60 -6.27 0.51 -7.78
N GLU A 61 -6.66 1.72 -7.41
CA GLU A 61 -6.86 2.84 -8.33
C GLU A 61 -5.53 3.39 -8.80
N ASN A 62 -5.38 3.55 -10.12
CA ASN A 62 -4.30 4.34 -10.68
C ASN A 62 -4.66 5.84 -10.61
N LYS A 63 -3.88 6.61 -9.86
CA LYS A 63 -4.07 8.07 -9.66
C LYS A 63 -2.94 8.91 -10.25
N THR A 64 -2.14 8.35 -11.15
CA THR A 64 -1.01 9.02 -11.80
C THR A 64 -1.41 10.39 -12.37
N THR A 65 -2.60 10.47 -12.98
CA THR A 65 -3.09 11.72 -13.62
C THR A 65 -4.25 12.37 -12.86
N GLY A 66 -4.45 12.04 -11.58
CA GLY A 66 -5.50 12.63 -10.74
C GLY A 66 -6.70 11.70 -10.50
N PRO A 67 -7.90 12.25 -10.21
CA PRO A 67 -9.03 11.47 -9.68
C PRO A 67 -9.82 10.70 -10.75
N ILE A 68 -9.75 11.13 -12.01
CA ILE A 68 -10.47 10.53 -13.13
C ILE A 68 -9.93 9.14 -13.43
N PHE A 69 -10.82 8.21 -13.81
CA PHE A 69 -10.48 6.83 -14.07
C PHE A 69 -9.40 6.70 -15.16
N GLN A 70 -8.33 5.98 -14.83
CA GLN A 70 -7.23 5.64 -15.73
C GLN A 70 -7.22 4.12 -15.91
N SER A 71 -6.99 3.42 -14.81
CA SER A 71 -7.02 1.98 -14.72
C SER A 71 -7.21 1.51 -13.27
N VAL A 72 -7.66 0.27 -13.13
CA VAL A 72 -7.50 -0.54 -11.93
C VAL A 72 -6.23 -1.37 -12.12
N SER A 73 -5.19 -1.10 -11.34
CA SER A 73 -3.87 -1.74 -11.49
C SER A 73 -3.68 -2.90 -10.52
N CYS A 74 -3.01 -3.97 -10.99
CA CYS A 74 -2.59 -5.11 -10.19
C CYS A 74 -1.09 -5.06 -9.93
N TYR A 75 -0.70 -5.26 -8.68
CA TYR A 75 0.68 -5.50 -8.28
C TYR A 75 0.78 -6.85 -7.58
N ARG A 76 1.95 -7.48 -7.62
CA ARG A 76 2.22 -8.70 -6.85
C ARG A 76 3.47 -8.55 -6.00
N SER A 77 3.50 -9.25 -4.88
CA SER A 77 4.66 -9.34 -3.99
C SER A 77 4.75 -10.71 -3.32
N LYS A 78 5.95 -11.10 -2.92
CA LYS A 78 6.20 -12.27 -2.06
C LYS A 78 6.35 -11.89 -0.59
N ASP A 79 6.52 -10.60 -0.28
CA ASP A 79 6.89 -10.14 1.04
C ASP A 79 6.17 -8.86 1.51
N LEU A 80 5.20 -8.36 0.74
CA LEU A 80 4.42 -7.15 1.01
C LEU A 80 5.21 -5.83 0.95
N LEU A 81 6.49 -5.88 0.58
CA LEU A 81 7.36 -4.71 0.45
C LEU A 81 7.84 -4.51 -0.98
N HIS A 82 8.32 -5.58 -1.62
CA HIS A 82 8.81 -5.54 -2.99
C HIS A 82 7.66 -5.88 -3.93
N TRP A 83 7.12 -4.85 -4.58
CA TRP A 83 5.97 -4.96 -5.47
C TRP A 83 6.38 -4.84 -6.94
N ASP A 84 5.88 -5.78 -7.76
CA ASP A 84 5.96 -5.74 -9.21
C ASP A 84 4.59 -5.41 -9.79
N TRP A 85 4.50 -4.45 -10.72
CA TRP A 85 3.29 -4.27 -11.52
C TRP A 85 3.08 -5.51 -12.41
N VAL A 86 1.84 -6.00 -12.50
CA VAL A 86 1.52 -7.19 -13.29
C VAL A 86 0.70 -6.81 -14.53
N ASN A 87 -0.42 -6.13 -14.33
CA ASN A 87 -1.37 -5.77 -15.38
C ASN A 87 -2.32 -4.68 -14.88
N ASP A 88 -2.98 -3.99 -15.82
CA ASP A 88 -4.16 -3.19 -15.53
C ASP A 88 -5.41 -4.05 -15.82
N LEU A 89 -6.17 -4.35 -14.76
CA LEU A 89 -7.33 -5.25 -14.79
C LEU A 89 -8.44 -4.69 -15.67
N LEU A 90 -8.66 -3.39 -15.56
CA LEU A 90 -9.69 -2.63 -16.23
C LEU A 90 -9.11 -1.25 -16.55
N THR A 91 -9.32 -0.75 -17.77
CA THR A 91 -8.80 0.54 -18.24
C THR A 91 -9.94 1.44 -18.69
N ALA A 92 -9.72 2.75 -18.67
CA ALA A 92 -10.65 3.69 -19.26
C ALA A 92 -10.91 3.36 -20.73
N ASP A 93 -12.18 3.31 -21.11
CA ASP A 93 -12.64 2.94 -22.44
C ASP A 93 -13.79 3.87 -22.86
N ALA A 94 -13.53 4.71 -23.86
CA ALA A 94 -14.50 5.66 -24.37
C ALA A 94 -15.72 4.99 -25.05
N THR A 95 -15.63 3.70 -25.38
CA THR A 95 -16.73 2.93 -25.98
C THR A 95 -17.70 2.36 -24.93
N ILE A 96 -17.31 2.34 -23.66
CA ILE A 96 -18.12 1.85 -22.54
C ILE A 96 -18.52 3.06 -21.67
N PRO A 97 -19.79 3.49 -21.65
CA PRO A 97 -20.21 4.72 -20.97
C PRO A 97 -19.84 4.82 -19.48
N ASP A 98 -19.79 3.69 -18.78
CA ASP A 98 -19.43 3.61 -17.36
C ASP A 98 -17.90 3.66 -17.12
N LEU A 99 -17.09 3.39 -18.15
CA LEU A 99 -15.63 3.42 -18.10
C LEU A 99 -15.03 4.57 -18.92
N GLY A 100 -15.87 5.52 -19.34
CA GLY A 100 -15.49 6.65 -20.16
C GLY A 100 -14.42 7.54 -19.49
N PRO A 101 -13.73 8.39 -20.28
CA PRO A 101 -12.60 9.20 -19.82
C PRO A 101 -12.97 10.32 -18.84
N ASP A 102 -14.24 10.52 -18.52
CA ASP A 102 -14.76 11.48 -17.52
C ASP A 102 -15.40 10.78 -16.31
N ARG A 103 -15.20 9.46 -16.19
CA ARG A 103 -15.71 8.65 -15.08
C ARG A 103 -14.71 8.54 -13.95
N VAL A 104 -15.22 8.11 -12.81
CA VAL A 104 -14.46 7.82 -11.60
C VAL A 104 -14.77 6.37 -11.23
N ILE A 105 -13.71 5.59 -11.01
CA ILE A 105 -13.78 4.20 -10.55
C ILE A 105 -12.94 4.11 -9.29
N GLU A 106 -13.56 3.72 -8.19
CA GLU A 106 -12.95 3.76 -6.86
C GLU A 106 -13.13 2.44 -6.11
N ARG A 107 -12.23 2.20 -5.16
CA ARG A 107 -12.19 1.08 -4.20
C ARG A 107 -12.38 -0.31 -4.81
N PRO A 108 -11.65 -0.69 -5.87
CA PRO A 108 -11.77 -2.00 -6.47
C PRO A 108 -11.50 -3.12 -5.44
N LYS A 109 -12.37 -4.13 -5.38
CA LYS A 109 -12.19 -5.34 -4.57
C LYS A 109 -12.38 -6.58 -5.43
N VAL A 110 -11.38 -7.46 -5.41
CA VAL A 110 -11.45 -8.76 -6.08
C VAL A 110 -11.80 -9.83 -5.06
N ILE A 111 -12.83 -10.61 -5.35
CA ILE A 111 -13.22 -11.81 -4.59
C ILE A 111 -13.19 -13.03 -5.52
N TYR A 112 -12.91 -14.22 -4.97
CA TYR A 112 -12.86 -15.45 -5.75
C TYR A 112 -14.11 -16.29 -5.52
N ASN A 113 -14.75 -16.70 -6.60
CA ASN A 113 -15.89 -17.61 -6.57
C ASN A 113 -15.41 -19.04 -6.83
N LYS A 114 -15.41 -19.88 -5.79
CA LYS A 114 -14.96 -21.28 -5.89
C LYS A 114 -15.83 -22.13 -6.82
N ALA A 115 -17.13 -21.84 -6.92
CA ALA A 115 -18.07 -22.62 -7.72
C ALA A 115 -17.87 -22.41 -9.22
N THR A 116 -17.56 -21.18 -9.64
CA THR A 116 -17.36 -20.80 -11.04
C THR A 116 -15.88 -20.77 -11.46
N GLY A 117 -14.97 -20.73 -10.49
CA GLY A 117 -13.53 -20.56 -10.72
C GLY A 117 -13.16 -19.15 -11.19
N LYS A 118 -14.02 -18.16 -10.95
CA LYS A 118 -13.84 -16.79 -11.44
C LYS A 118 -13.38 -15.85 -10.33
N TYR A 119 -12.55 -14.89 -10.70
CA TYR A 119 -12.23 -13.71 -9.90
C TYR A 119 -13.20 -12.60 -10.29
N VAL A 120 -13.96 -12.10 -9.34
CA VAL A 120 -14.99 -11.07 -9.55
C VAL A 120 -14.51 -9.78 -8.90
N LEU A 121 -14.44 -8.73 -9.72
CA LEU A 121 -14.09 -7.38 -9.32
C LEU A 121 -15.38 -6.59 -9.09
N TRP A 122 -15.52 -6.05 -7.88
CA TRP A 122 -16.53 -5.04 -7.55
C TRP A 122 -15.86 -3.68 -7.33
N MET A 123 -16.53 -2.60 -7.75
CA MET A 123 -15.98 -1.24 -7.68
C MET A 123 -17.08 -0.18 -7.65
N HIS A 124 -16.77 0.98 -7.09
CA HIS A 124 -17.65 2.15 -7.16
C HIS A 124 -17.53 2.76 -8.54
N VAL A 125 -18.66 2.93 -9.24
CA VAL A 125 -18.74 3.56 -10.56
C VAL A 125 -19.45 4.89 -10.46
N GLU A 126 -18.78 5.92 -10.96
CA GLU A 126 -19.17 7.29 -10.69
C GLU A 126 -18.94 8.24 -11.86
N SER A 127 -19.73 9.30 -11.88
CA SER A 127 -19.60 10.47 -12.73
C SER A 127 -18.71 11.51 -12.05
N SER A 128 -18.07 12.41 -12.83
CA SER A 128 -17.18 13.44 -12.27
C SER A 128 -17.81 14.37 -11.22
N ASN A 129 -19.14 14.47 -11.16
CA ASN A 129 -19.89 15.25 -10.16
C ASN A 129 -20.51 14.40 -9.03
N TYR A 130 -20.15 13.13 -8.92
CA TYR A 130 -20.59 12.20 -7.88
C TYR A 130 -22.11 11.90 -7.82
N SER A 131 -22.80 11.99 -8.97
CA SER A 131 -24.27 11.81 -9.08
C SER A 131 -24.73 10.42 -9.52
N TYR A 132 -23.86 9.56 -10.07
CA TYR A 132 -24.20 8.20 -10.51
C TYR A 132 -24.42 7.29 -9.30
N ALA A 133 -23.41 7.20 -8.42
CA ALA A 133 -23.39 6.38 -7.20
C ALA A 133 -23.86 4.94 -7.44
N ARG A 134 -23.11 4.22 -8.28
CA ARG A 134 -23.41 2.85 -8.71
C ARG A 134 -22.35 1.86 -8.23
N ALA A 135 -22.75 0.61 -8.01
CA ALA A 135 -21.84 -0.51 -7.88
C ALA A 135 -21.62 -1.13 -9.27
N GLY A 136 -20.36 -1.29 -9.66
CA GLY A 136 -19.95 -1.94 -10.90
C GLY A 136 -19.31 -3.29 -10.66
N VAL A 137 -19.45 -4.19 -11.65
CA VAL A 137 -18.94 -5.56 -11.57
C VAL A 137 -18.26 -5.99 -12.87
N ALA A 138 -17.17 -6.74 -12.73
CA ALA A 138 -16.39 -7.34 -13.81
C ALA A 138 -15.83 -8.70 -13.36
N TRP A 139 -15.35 -9.54 -14.28
CA TRP A 139 -14.75 -10.83 -13.91
C TRP A 139 -13.55 -11.22 -14.77
N SER A 140 -12.70 -12.10 -14.25
CA SER A 140 -11.53 -12.66 -14.91
C SER A 140 -11.30 -14.12 -14.51
N ASP A 141 -10.52 -14.85 -15.32
CA ASP A 141 -10.01 -16.20 -15.02
C ASP A 141 -8.75 -16.19 -14.15
N SER A 142 -8.19 -15.01 -13.84
CA SER A 142 -7.04 -14.87 -12.94
C SER A 142 -7.08 -13.55 -12.17
N VAL A 143 -6.43 -13.52 -10.98
CA VAL A 143 -6.39 -12.35 -10.07
C VAL A 143 -6.00 -11.06 -10.81
N CYS A 144 -4.90 -11.10 -11.57
CA CYS A 144 -4.38 -9.97 -12.35
C CYS A 144 -4.66 -10.09 -13.87
N GLY A 145 -5.68 -10.86 -14.28
CA GLY A 145 -6.05 -10.96 -15.69
C GLY A 145 -6.68 -9.68 -16.24
N THR A 146 -7.08 -9.69 -17.51
CA THR A 146 -7.93 -8.64 -18.07
C THR A 146 -9.38 -8.96 -17.72
N TYR A 147 -10.06 -8.04 -17.07
CA TYR A 147 -11.41 -8.25 -16.57
C TYR A 147 -12.44 -7.90 -17.65
N THR A 148 -13.40 -8.80 -17.83
CA THR A 148 -14.59 -8.57 -18.66
C THR A 148 -15.59 -7.76 -17.85
N TYR A 149 -15.81 -6.52 -18.25
CA TYR A 149 -16.79 -5.64 -17.63
C TYR A 149 -18.23 -6.12 -17.91
N VAL A 150 -19.05 -6.19 -16.86
CA VAL A 150 -20.45 -6.61 -16.97
C VAL A 150 -21.37 -5.40 -17.01
N GLY A 151 -21.18 -4.43 -16.11
CA GLY A 151 -22.01 -3.24 -16.01
C GLY A 151 -21.99 -2.62 -14.61
N SER A 152 -22.76 -1.54 -14.43
CA SER A 152 -23.01 -0.93 -13.13
C SER A 152 -24.47 -0.57 -12.92
N TYR A 153 -24.92 -0.56 -11.67
CA TYR A 153 -26.28 -0.17 -11.31
C TYR A 153 -26.37 0.30 -9.86
N ARG A 154 -27.50 0.92 -9.54
CA ARG A 154 -27.89 1.29 -8.17
C ARG A 154 -28.49 0.07 -7.46
N PRO A 155 -27.94 -0.37 -6.31
CA PRO A 155 -28.39 -1.59 -5.65
C PRO A 155 -29.90 -1.65 -5.40
N LEU A 156 -30.52 -2.76 -5.80
CA LEU A 156 -31.95 -3.06 -5.61
C LEU A 156 -32.90 -1.96 -6.13
N GLY A 157 -32.44 -1.11 -7.05
CA GLY A 157 -33.22 -0.03 -7.66
C GLY A 157 -33.60 1.12 -6.71
N LYS A 158 -33.17 1.09 -5.44
CA LYS A 158 -33.56 2.08 -4.43
C LYS A 158 -32.40 2.66 -3.62
N TYR A 159 -31.29 1.94 -3.49
CA TYR A 159 -30.10 2.43 -2.81
C TYR A 159 -29.11 3.00 -3.83
N ILE A 160 -28.28 3.90 -3.38
CA ILE A 160 -27.05 4.26 -4.08
C ILE A 160 -25.86 3.55 -3.45
N SER A 161 -24.76 3.45 -4.17
CA SER A 161 -23.50 2.92 -3.64
C SER A 161 -22.37 3.84 -4.04
N ARG A 162 -21.68 4.41 -3.06
CA ARG A 162 -20.38 5.06 -3.27
C ARG A 162 -19.27 4.15 -2.76
N ASP A 163 -18.51 4.62 -1.78
CA ASP A 163 -17.49 3.85 -1.09
C ASP A 163 -18.00 2.45 -0.73
N MET A 164 -17.20 1.44 -1.04
CA MET A 164 -17.64 0.06 -0.94
C MET A 164 -16.50 -0.92 -0.68
N THR A 165 -16.89 -2.11 -0.23
CA THR A 165 -16.04 -3.29 -0.19
C THR A 165 -16.82 -4.57 -0.52
N ALA A 166 -16.10 -5.64 -0.85
CA ALA A 166 -16.67 -6.95 -1.12
C ALA A 166 -16.03 -7.99 -0.20
N TRP A 167 -16.82 -8.96 0.24
CA TRP A 167 -16.43 -9.98 1.21
C TRP A 167 -16.98 -11.35 0.79
N VAL A 168 -16.23 -12.40 1.08
CA VAL A 168 -16.69 -13.79 0.97
C VAL A 168 -16.55 -14.42 2.35
N ASP A 169 -17.66 -14.92 2.88
CA ASP A 169 -17.69 -15.53 4.20
C ASP A 169 -17.24 -17.01 4.17
N ASP A 170 -17.07 -17.61 5.34
CA ASP A 170 -16.56 -18.97 5.50
C ASP A 170 -17.45 -20.04 4.83
N ASP A 171 -18.72 -19.72 4.57
CA ASP A 171 -19.70 -20.57 3.89
C ASP A 171 -19.75 -20.33 2.37
N GLU A 172 -18.80 -19.56 1.83
CA GLU A 172 -18.74 -19.11 0.44
C GLU A 172 -19.89 -18.19 0.02
N THR A 173 -20.64 -17.60 0.95
CA THR A 173 -21.59 -16.54 0.60
C THR A 173 -20.84 -15.25 0.31
N GLY A 174 -21.11 -14.65 -0.86
CA GLY A 174 -20.57 -13.36 -1.26
C GLY A 174 -21.42 -12.21 -0.74
N TYR A 175 -20.77 -11.13 -0.30
CA TYR A 175 -21.40 -9.92 0.19
C TYR A 175 -20.77 -8.67 -0.41
N LEU A 176 -21.59 -7.64 -0.57
CA LEU A 176 -21.17 -6.30 -0.91
C LEU A 176 -21.61 -5.34 0.19
N LEU A 177 -20.70 -4.47 0.64
CA LEU A 177 -21.04 -3.37 1.54
C LEU A 177 -20.86 -2.06 0.78
N GLY A 178 -21.90 -1.22 0.73
CA GLY A 178 -21.89 0.03 -0.03
C GLY A 178 -22.45 1.20 0.77
N GLU A 179 -21.80 2.35 0.67
CA GLU A 179 -22.25 3.61 1.29
C GLU A 179 -23.48 4.15 0.57
N ASP A 180 -24.63 4.09 1.23
CA ASP A 180 -25.84 4.78 0.80
C ASP A 180 -25.97 6.11 1.53
N ARG A 181 -25.63 7.22 0.88
CA ARG A 181 -25.66 8.56 1.51
C ARG A 181 -26.94 8.92 2.24
N PRO A 182 -28.14 8.54 1.75
CA PRO A 182 -29.37 8.76 2.48
C PRO A 182 -29.53 7.95 3.76
N THR A 183 -29.07 6.68 3.80
CA THR A 183 -29.42 5.74 4.88
C THR A 183 -28.26 5.09 5.62
N GLY A 184 -27.01 5.37 5.27
CA GLY A 184 -25.83 4.77 5.90
C GLY A 184 -25.27 3.59 5.11
N LEU A 185 -24.41 2.80 5.75
CA LEU A 185 -23.79 1.64 5.11
C LEU A 185 -24.80 0.49 4.98
N VAL A 186 -24.89 -0.09 3.78
CA VAL A 186 -25.82 -1.18 3.48
C VAL A 186 -25.05 -2.45 3.13
N VAL A 187 -25.47 -3.57 3.71
CA VAL A 187 -24.94 -4.91 3.44
C VAL A 187 -25.89 -5.64 2.50
N TYR A 188 -25.35 -6.11 1.38
CA TYR A 188 -26.06 -6.86 0.36
C TYR A 188 -25.48 -8.27 0.25
N LYS A 189 -26.36 -9.24 0.04
CA LYS A 189 -25.99 -10.58 -0.40
C LYS A 189 -25.80 -10.57 -1.93
N LEU A 190 -24.75 -11.21 -2.41
CA LEU A 190 -24.49 -11.42 -3.83
C LEU A 190 -25.17 -12.70 -4.34
N SER A 191 -25.42 -12.78 -5.64
CA SER A 191 -25.84 -14.01 -6.33
C SER A 191 -24.78 -15.11 -6.22
N ASP A 192 -25.15 -16.36 -6.48
CA ASP A 192 -24.24 -17.52 -6.36
C ASP A 192 -22.98 -17.43 -7.25
N ASP A 193 -23.02 -16.66 -8.34
CA ASP A 193 -21.88 -16.38 -9.23
C ASP A 193 -21.13 -15.09 -8.88
N TYR A 194 -21.59 -14.37 -7.85
CA TYR A 194 -21.14 -13.06 -7.39
C TYR A 194 -21.26 -11.91 -8.41
N LEU A 195 -21.91 -12.12 -9.56
CA LEU A 195 -22.00 -11.12 -10.63
C LEU A 195 -23.18 -10.16 -10.47
N SER A 196 -24.01 -10.34 -9.44
CA SER A 196 -25.12 -9.44 -9.15
C SER A 196 -25.43 -9.37 -7.66
N ILE A 197 -26.21 -8.35 -7.28
CA ILE A 197 -26.74 -8.18 -5.92
C ILE A 197 -28.09 -8.88 -5.88
N ASP A 198 -28.23 -9.87 -5.01
CA ASP A 198 -29.44 -10.68 -4.85
C ASP A 198 -30.44 -10.02 -3.89
N SER A 199 -30.00 -9.74 -2.66
CA SER A 199 -30.90 -9.31 -1.59
C SER A 199 -30.24 -8.39 -0.57
N LEU A 200 -31.06 -7.67 0.18
CA LEU A 200 -30.64 -6.85 1.32
C LEU A 200 -30.41 -7.78 2.53
N VAL A 201 -29.29 -7.62 3.21
CA VAL A 201 -28.96 -8.33 4.46
C VAL A 201 -29.20 -7.41 5.65
N TYR A 202 -28.61 -6.22 5.60
CA TYR A 202 -28.67 -5.27 6.70
C TYR A 202 -28.48 -3.83 6.24
N ASN A 203 -29.00 -2.89 7.02
CA ASN A 203 -28.66 -1.48 6.91
C ASN A 203 -28.23 -1.01 8.31
N THR A 204 -26.98 -0.57 8.44
CA THR A 204 -26.42 -0.16 9.73
C THR A 204 -27.09 1.09 10.29
N MET A 205 -27.71 1.90 9.42
CA MET A 205 -28.17 3.26 9.74
C MET A 205 -27.04 4.20 10.19
N GLU A 206 -25.79 3.74 10.11
CA GLU A 206 -24.58 4.48 10.45
C GLU A 206 -23.91 4.99 9.17
N HIS A 207 -23.55 6.27 9.16
CA HIS A 207 -22.87 6.90 8.03
C HIS A 207 -21.37 6.56 8.02
N ILE A 208 -21.07 5.35 7.57
CA ILE A 208 -19.72 4.83 7.36
C ILE A 208 -19.42 4.87 5.85
N GLU A 209 -18.33 5.53 5.47
CA GLU A 209 -17.68 5.35 4.16
C GLU A 209 -16.36 4.57 4.34
N SER A 210 -15.70 4.24 3.23
CA SER A 210 -14.47 3.45 3.20
C SER A 210 -14.50 2.12 3.99
N PRO A 211 -15.56 1.29 3.83
CA PRO A 211 -15.75 0.11 4.67
C PRO A 211 -14.65 -0.93 4.44
N ALA A 212 -14.16 -1.53 5.53
CA ALA A 212 -13.32 -2.73 5.51
C ALA A 212 -13.86 -3.73 6.53
N ILE A 213 -14.04 -4.99 6.13
CA ILE A 213 -14.59 -6.04 6.98
C ILE A 213 -13.63 -7.20 7.11
N PHE A 214 -13.55 -7.77 8.31
CA PHE A 214 -12.89 -9.05 8.56
C PHE A 214 -13.64 -9.84 9.63
N LYS A 215 -13.33 -11.13 9.76
CA LYS A 215 -13.92 -12.02 10.76
C LYS A 215 -12.82 -12.66 11.61
N ALA A 216 -13.07 -12.76 12.92
CA ALA A 216 -12.20 -13.41 13.88
C ALA A 216 -13.03 -14.03 15.00
N ASP A 217 -12.76 -15.30 15.35
CA ASP A 217 -13.46 -16.05 16.40
C ASP A 217 -15.00 -15.97 16.31
N GLY A 218 -15.53 -16.04 15.09
CA GLY A 218 -16.97 -16.01 14.81
C GLY A 218 -17.60 -14.60 14.86
N VAL A 219 -16.83 -13.55 15.08
CA VAL A 219 -17.28 -12.16 15.13
C VAL A 219 -16.81 -11.40 13.89
N TYR A 220 -17.72 -10.66 13.26
CA TYR A 220 -17.42 -9.72 12.18
C TYR A 220 -17.00 -8.38 12.79
N TYR A 221 -15.96 -7.80 12.23
CA TYR A 221 -15.44 -6.47 12.57
C TYR A 221 -15.52 -5.62 11.30
N LEU A 222 -16.25 -4.52 11.37
CA LEU A 222 -16.40 -3.57 10.28
C LEU A 222 -15.74 -2.25 10.68
N LEU A 223 -14.70 -1.85 9.94
CA LEU A 223 -14.01 -0.57 10.06
C LEU A 223 -14.50 0.38 8.97
N GLY A 224 -14.44 1.68 9.23
CA GLY A 224 -14.60 2.69 8.20
C GLY A 224 -14.51 4.11 8.73
N SER A 225 -14.58 5.08 7.83
CA SER A 225 -14.46 6.50 8.13
C SER A 225 -15.82 7.20 8.16
N GLN A 226 -15.85 8.38 8.77
CA GLN A 226 -16.94 9.33 8.57
C GLN A 226 -16.78 10.09 7.25
N LEU A 227 -17.80 10.85 6.86
CA LEU A 227 -17.95 11.48 5.54
C LEU A 227 -17.29 12.87 5.46
N THR A 228 -15.98 12.93 5.27
CA THR A 228 -15.22 14.22 5.21
C THR A 228 -14.51 14.46 3.89
N GLY A 229 -14.90 13.75 2.83
CA GLY A 229 -14.24 13.80 1.54
C GLY A 229 -12.78 13.36 1.68
N TRP A 230 -11.86 14.06 1.02
CA TRP A 230 -10.43 13.72 1.10
C TRP A 230 -9.76 14.06 2.45
N ALA A 231 -10.40 14.88 3.29
CA ALA A 231 -9.81 15.21 4.59
C ALA A 231 -9.91 13.98 5.51
N PRO A 232 -8.83 13.58 6.20
CA PRO A 232 -8.89 12.43 7.11
C PRO A 232 -9.67 12.77 8.39
N ASN A 233 -10.27 11.75 8.98
CA ASN A 233 -11.00 11.80 10.25
C ASN A 233 -10.62 10.61 11.15
N ASP A 234 -11.05 10.63 12.41
CA ASP A 234 -10.92 9.46 13.27
C ASP A 234 -11.90 8.38 12.77
N ASN A 235 -11.36 7.25 12.35
CA ASN A 235 -12.15 6.13 11.84
C ASN A 235 -12.66 5.28 13.00
N TYR A 236 -13.75 4.56 12.72
CA TYR A 236 -14.47 3.77 13.71
C TYR A 236 -14.49 2.30 13.30
N TYR A 237 -14.77 1.44 14.28
CA TYR A 237 -15.17 0.07 14.05
C TYR A 237 -16.46 -0.27 14.81
N THR A 238 -17.15 -1.30 14.33
CA THR A 238 -18.28 -1.94 15.00
C THR A 238 -18.19 -3.45 14.81
N THR A 239 -18.86 -4.22 15.67
CA THR A 239 -18.82 -5.68 15.67
C THR A 239 -20.21 -6.30 15.67
N ALA A 240 -20.33 -7.50 15.10
CA ALA A 240 -21.53 -8.32 15.15
C ALA A 240 -21.20 -9.81 15.08
N GLU A 241 -22.06 -10.68 15.59
CA GLU A 241 -21.95 -12.14 15.44
C GLU A 241 -22.61 -12.65 14.15
N SER A 242 -23.37 -11.78 13.48
CA SER A 242 -24.06 -12.05 12.20
C SER A 242 -24.12 -10.75 11.39
N LEU A 243 -24.04 -10.85 10.06
CA LEU A 243 -24.08 -9.69 9.18
C LEU A 243 -25.45 -8.99 9.20
N GLU A 244 -26.51 -9.70 9.57
CA GLU A 244 -27.86 -9.19 9.86
C GLU A 244 -27.94 -8.38 11.18
N GLY A 245 -26.84 -8.35 11.95
CA GLY A 245 -26.75 -7.64 13.22
C GLY A 245 -27.37 -8.41 14.40
N PRO A 246 -27.59 -7.73 15.55
CA PRO A 246 -27.31 -6.31 15.76
C PRO A 246 -25.80 -6.01 15.74
N TRP A 247 -25.44 -4.86 15.18
CA TRP A 247 -24.09 -4.32 15.24
C TRP A 247 -23.91 -3.49 16.51
N SER A 248 -22.73 -3.52 17.11
CA SER A 248 -22.40 -2.72 18.29
C SER A 248 -22.34 -1.23 17.97
N GLU A 249 -22.35 -0.38 19.00
CA GLU A 249 -22.06 1.05 18.83
C GLU A 249 -20.66 1.25 18.20
N LEU A 250 -20.50 2.35 17.47
CA LEU A 250 -19.24 2.74 16.86
C LEU A 250 -18.18 3.04 17.93
N GLN A 251 -17.01 2.45 17.78
CA GLN A 251 -15.86 2.66 18.66
C GLN A 251 -14.66 3.14 17.86
N LEU A 252 -13.84 3.99 18.46
CA LEU A 252 -12.54 4.34 17.88
C LEU A 252 -11.57 3.18 18.04
N PHE A 253 -10.76 2.91 17.02
CA PHE A 253 -9.63 1.97 17.09
C PHE A 253 -8.27 2.67 17.03
N VAL A 254 -8.27 4.00 17.08
CA VAL A 254 -7.09 4.87 17.09
C VAL A 254 -7.27 5.97 18.13
N PRO A 255 -6.20 6.64 18.58
CA PRO A 255 -6.33 7.79 19.47
C PRO A 255 -7.21 8.88 18.86
N SER A 256 -8.16 9.40 19.64
CA SER A 256 -9.00 10.53 19.23
C SER A 256 -8.15 11.74 18.84
N GLY A 257 -8.52 12.40 17.74
CA GLY A 257 -7.81 13.54 17.15
C GLY A 257 -6.62 13.16 16.28
N SER A 258 -6.22 11.88 16.22
CA SER A 258 -5.13 11.43 15.35
C SER A 258 -5.49 11.48 13.86
N LYS A 259 -6.79 11.53 13.55
CA LYS A 259 -7.36 11.41 12.21
C LYS A 259 -6.91 10.13 11.54
N THR A 260 -6.90 9.04 12.31
CA THR A 260 -6.40 7.74 11.88
C THR A 260 -4.99 7.86 11.29
N TYR A 261 -4.12 8.62 11.97
CA TYR A 261 -2.75 8.92 11.53
C TYR A 261 -2.68 9.58 10.15
N SER A 262 -3.64 10.47 9.87
CA SER A 262 -3.83 11.11 8.57
C SER A 262 -3.99 10.11 7.43
N SER A 263 -4.78 9.06 7.64
CA SER A 263 -5.22 8.14 6.59
C SER A 263 -6.72 7.84 6.68
N GLN A 264 -7.23 7.17 5.66
CA GLN A 264 -8.60 6.66 5.58
C GLN A 264 -8.55 5.15 5.38
N THR A 265 -9.41 4.41 6.08
CA THR A 265 -9.54 2.94 5.95
C THR A 265 -9.68 2.51 4.49
N THR A 266 -9.08 1.36 4.14
CA THR A 266 -9.20 0.79 2.79
C THR A 266 -9.40 -0.73 2.83
N PHE A 267 -8.67 -1.41 3.72
CA PHE A 267 -8.73 -2.86 3.87
C PHE A 267 -8.18 -3.30 5.24
N VAL A 268 -8.47 -4.53 5.66
CA VAL A 268 -7.75 -5.21 6.74
C VAL A 268 -7.15 -6.50 6.18
N LEU A 269 -5.83 -6.54 6.06
CA LEU A 269 -5.11 -7.67 5.50
C LEU A 269 -4.70 -8.64 6.61
N LYS A 270 -5.00 -9.94 6.46
CA LYS A 270 -4.49 -11.00 7.36
C LYS A 270 -3.21 -11.61 6.79
N VAL A 271 -2.15 -11.62 7.59
CA VAL A 271 -0.85 -12.24 7.29
C VAL A 271 -0.50 -13.17 8.45
N GLY A 272 -0.48 -14.48 8.21
CA GLY A 272 -0.37 -15.46 9.29
C GLY A 272 -1.42 -15.19 10.38
N ASP A 273 -0.95 -14.92 11.60
CA ASP A 273 -1.81 -14.62 12.76
C ASP A 273 -2.03 -13.11 12.99
N THR A 274 -1.46 -12.24 12.16
CA THR A 274 -1.53 -10.79 12.33
C THR A 274 -2.51 -10.17 11.34
N TYR A 275 -3.33 -9.25 11.84
CA TYR A 275 -4.13 -8.35 11.02
C TYR A 275 -3.36 -7.04 10.82
N ILE A 276 -3.48 -6.47 9.63
CA ILE A 276 -2.82 -5.21 9.25
C ILE A 276 -3.92 -4.25 8.82
N TYR A 277 -4.01 -3.12 9.52
CA TYR A 277 -4.78 -1.98 9.04
C TYR A 277 -4.12 -1.45 7.78
N CYS A 278 -4.87 -1.36 6.69
CA CYS A 278 -4.44 -0.71 5.46
C CYS A 278 -5.29 0.54 5.26
N GLY A 279 -4.64 1.70 5.12
CA GLY A 279 -5.29 2.95 4.77
C GLY A 279 -4.54 3.77 3.72
N ASP A 280 -5.28 4.66 3.07
CA ASP A 280 -4.77 5.62 2.10
C ASP A 280 -4.56 6.98 2.81
N ARG A 281 -3.36 7.54 2.70
CA ARG A 281 -3.08 8.95 3.01
C ARG A 281 -3.25 9.75 1.74
N TRP A 282 -4.49 10.15 1.50
CA TRP A 282 -4.87 11.00 0.38
C TRP A 282 -4.22 12.38 0.48
N ASP A 283 -3.64 12.85 -0.62
CA ASP A 283 -3.01 14.16 -0.69
C ASP A 283 -3.39 14.92 -1.97
N PRO A 284 -4.68 15.27 -2.17
CA PRO A 284 -5.11 16.03 -3.33
C PRO A 284 -4.57 17.48 -3.31
N GLU A 285 -4.22 18.00 -2.13
CA GLU A 285 -3.64 19.34 -1.99
C GLU A 285 -2.15 19.37 -2.29
N ASN A 286 -1.49 18.23 -2.51
CA ASN A 286 -0.12 18.16 -2.99
C ASN A 286 0.03 18.93 -4.31
N LEU A 287 1.18 19.57 -4.54
CA LEU A 287 1.45 20.22 -5.84
C LEU A 287 1.44 19.23 -7.02
N GLY A 288 1.74 17.95 -6.79
CA GLY A 288 1.57 16.88 -7.77
C GLY A 288 0.19 16.24 -7.79
N GLY A 289 -0.73 16.62 -6.89
CA GLY A 289 -2.05 16.01 -6.75
C GLY A 289 -2.01 14.56 -6.26
N LEU A 290 -3.07 13.80 -6.56
CA LEU A 290 -3.31 12.47 -5.99
C LEU A 290 -2.23 11.42 -6.27
N GLN A 291 -1.38 11.62 -7.30
CA GLN A 291 -0.24 10.73 -7.55
C GLN A 291 0.74 10.68 -6.36
N ALA A 292 0.73 11.70 -5.49
CA ALA A 292 1.55 11.80 -4.29
C ALA A 292 0.88 11.19 -3.03
N SER A 293 -0.31 10.60 -3.16
CA SER A 293 -0.93 9.88 -2.04
C SER A 293 -0.08 8.66 -1.66
N THR A 294 -0.09 8.30 -0.39
CA THR A 294 0.76 7.24 0.19
C THR A 294 -0.06 6.26 1.00
N TYR A 295 0.57 5.16 1.45
CA TYR A 295 -0.10 4.05 2.13
C TYR A 295 0.29 4.01 3.60
N VAL A 296 -0.69 3.97 4.50
CA VAL A 296 -0.47 3.84 5.95
C VAL A 296 -0.85 2.42 6.36
N TRP A 297 0.15 1.56 6.51
CA TRP A 297 -0.05 0.18 6.96
C TRP A 297 0.53 -0.03 8.35
N LEU A 298 -0.32 -0.45 9.28
CA LEU A 298 0.02 -0.59 10.69
C LEU A 298 -0.50 -1.93 11.22
N PRO A 299 0.19 -2.59 12.17
CA PRO A 299 -0.36 -3.74 12.86
C PRO A 299 -1.69 -3.39 13.52
N LEU A 300 -2.69 -4.26 13.33
CA LEU A 300 -3.96 -4.20 14.02
C LEU A 300 -3.91 -5.19 15.19
N GLU A 301 -3.96 -4.64 16.40
CA GLU A 301 -3.99 -5.39 17.65
C GLU A 301 -5.44 -5.77 17.94
N LEU A 302 -5.71 -7.07 18.05
CA LEU A 302 -7.05 -7.62 18.23
C LEU A 302 -7.12 -8.40 19.53
N ASP A 303 -8.02 -8.00 20.43
CA ASP A 303 -8.47 -8.80 21.56
C ASP A 303 -9.85 -9.36 21.23
N THR A 304 -9.90 -10.64 20.83
CA THR A 304 -11.17 -11.28 20.43
C THR A 304 -12.09 -11.57 21.62
N ALA A 305 -11.56 -11.73 22.82
CA ALA A 305 -12.35 -11.96 24.03
C ALA A 305 -13.10 -10.69 24.44
N ALA A 306 -12.45 -9.53 24.34
CA ALA A 306 -13.04 -8.23 24.62
C ALA A 306 -13.68 -7.55 23.38
N ARG A 307 -13.47 -8.13 22.17
CA ARG A 307 -13.84 -7.54 20.87
C ARG A 307 -13.24 -6.16 20.64
N MET A 308 -12.03 -5.94 21.14
CA MET A 308 -11.34 -4.66 21.02
C MET A 308 -10.38 -4.66 19.84
N VAL A 309 -10.47 -3.61 19.03
CA VAL A 309 -9.53 -3.32 17.94
C VAL A 309 -8.71 -2.08 18.31
N ASN A 310 -7.39 -2.19 18.22
CA ASN A 310 -6.47 -1.07 18.42
C ASN A 310 -5.44 -1.00 17.30
N VAL A 311 -5.13 0.20 16.85
CA VAL A 311 -4.05 0.48 15.89
C VAL A 311 -3.22 1.62 16.47
N SER A 312 -1.92 1.36 16.62
CA SER A 312 -0.94 2.32 17.14
C SER A 312 -0.01 2.78 16.04
N TRP A 313 0.50 4.02 16.13
CA TRP A 313 1.51 4.52 15.19
C TRP A 313 2.89 3.93 15.49
N TYR A 314 3.57 3.49 14.43
CA TYR A 314 4.98 3.13 14.44
C TYR A 314 5.66 3.82 13.24
N ASP A 315 6.73 4.58 13.50
CA ASP A 315 7.54 5.17 12.42
C ASP A 315 8.11 4.09 11.48
N SER A 316 8.34 2.91 12.05
CA SER A 316 8.57 1.69 11.31
C SER A 316 8.32 0.43 12.15
N TRP A 317 8.05 -0.68 11.46
CA TRP A 317 7.85 -1.97 12.09
C TRP A 317 8.30 -3.09 11.15
N THR A 318 8.62 -4.26 11.71
CA THR A 318 9.02 -5.43 10.93
C THR A 318 7.87 -6.43 10.80
N LEU A 319 7.79 -7.13 9.68
CA LEU A 319 6.78 -8.15 9.41
C LEU A 319 7.41 -9.37 8.75
N ASN A 320 7.16 -10.55 9.28
CA ASN A 320 7.33 -11.80 8.56
C ASN A 320 6.11 -12.03 7.66
N SER A 321 6.30 -11.99 6.34
CA SER A 321 5.21 -12.11 5.37
C SER A 321 4.58 -13.50 5.28
N ILE A 322 5.05 -14.50 6.04
CA ILE A 322 4.43 -15.83 6.10
C ILE A 322 3.76 -16.03 7.46
N SER A 323 4.51 -15.88 8.55
CA SER A 323 3.98 -16.15 9.89
C SER A 323 3.13 -15.01 10.46
N GLY A 324 3.25 -13.80 9.91
CA GLY A 324 2.64 -12.61 10.50
C GLY A 324 3.42 -12.05 11.68
N ALA A 325 4.46 -12.73 12.16
CA ALA A 325 5.24 -12.26 13.29
C ALA A 325 5.79 -10.86 13.01
N TRP A 326 5.51 -9.91 13.90
CA TRP A 326 5.89 -8.53 13.75
C TRP A 326 6.53 -7.97 15.01
N ALA A 327 7.29 -6.90 14.86
CA ALA A 327 7.83 -6.14 15.98
C ALA A 327 7.91 -4.65 15.63
N ALA A 328 7.54 -3.79 16.58
CA ALA A 328 7.78 -2.36 16.50
C ALA A 328 9.30 -2.12 16.46
N ASN A 329 9.76 -1.23 15.58
CA ASN A 329 11.11 -0.71 15.69
C ASN A 329 11.06 0.65 16.41
N LEU A 330 11.69 0.69 17.58
CA LEU A 330 11.74 1.86 18.45
C LEU A 330 13.14 2.50 18.48
N ALA A 331 14.10 1.96 17.73
CA ALA A 331 15.43 2.52 17.65
C ALA A 331 15.41 3.82 16.83
N PRO A 332 16.12 4.88 17.28
CA PRO A 332 16.28 6.07 16.47
C PRO A 332 17.15 5.75 15.25
N PRO A 333 16.84 6.30 14.07
CA PRO A 333 17.63 6.05 12.88
C PRO A 333 19.05 6.59 13.01
N SER A 334 20.01 5.84 12.47
CA SER A 334 21.33 6.38 12.12
C SER A 334 21.19 7.33 10.93
N VAL A 335 21.71 8.55 11.05
CA VAL A 335 21.62 9.60 10.02
C VAL A 335 23.00 9.91 9.44
N TYR A 336 23.08 9.99 8.11
CA TYR A 336 24.28 10.46 7.40
C TYR A 336 23.91 11.68 6.56
N GLU A 337 24.49 12.84 6.90
CA GLU A 337 24.18 14.10 6.26
C GLU A 337 24.78 14.20 4.85
N ALA A 338 23.99 14.71 3.89
CA ALA A 338 24.44 14.86 2.51
C ALA A 338 25.55 15.91 2.37
N ASN A 339 25.54 16.91 3.25
CA ASN A 339 26.54 17.98 3.30
C ASN A 339 27.87 17.59 3.96
N SER A 340 28.04 16.34 4.40
CA SER A 340 29.30 15.91 5.02
C SER A 340 30.48 16.12 4.08
N PRO A 341 31.60 16.72 4.54
CA PRO A 341 32.80 16.91 3.71
C PRO A 341 33.48 15.59 3.32
N SER A 342 33.10 14.47 3.95
CA SER A 342 33.56 13.13 3.57
C SER A 342 32.86 12.60 2.32
N ASN A 343 31.74 13.18 1.91
CA ASN A 343 30.97 12.73 0.74
C ASN A 343 31.59 13.24 -0.56
N THR A 344 31.40 12.49 -1.64
CA THR A 344 31.85 12.89 -2.98
C THR A 344 30.67 13.41 -3.80
N LEU A 345 30.78 14.65 -4.27
CA LEU A 345 29.92 15.22 -5.30
C LEU A 345 30.60 15.10 -6.67
N SER A 346 29.85 14.81 -7.72
CA SER A 346 30.39 14.69 -9.09
C SER A 346 29.44 15.25 -10.12
N ASN A 347 29.99 15.56 -11.31
CA ASN A 347 29.25 15.95 -12.51
C ASN A 347 28.24 17.08 -12.26
N GLY A 348 28.68 18.13 -11.59
CA GLY A 348 27.87 19.33 -11.35
C GLY A 348 26.91 19.24 -10.16
N ALA A 349 26.87 18.15 -9.40
CA ALA A 349 26.16 18.15 -8.10
C ALA A 349 26.86 19.13 -7.13
N PHE A 350 26.08 19.90 -6.37
CA PHE A 350 26.60 20.96 -5.49
C PHE A 350 25.77 21.11 -4.21
N LEU A 351 26.37 21.73 -3.18
CA LEU A 351 25.70 22.05 -1.92
C LEU A 351 24.76 23.24 -2.07
N THR A 352 23.57 23.14 -1.51
CA THR A 352 22.61 24.25 -1.49
C THR A 352 22.95 25.27 -0.42
N GLU A 353 22.42 26.48 -0.57
CA GLU A 353 22.26 27.41 0.56
C GLU A 353 21.18 26.87 1.53
N ASP A 354 21.24 27.26 2.80
CA ASP A 354 20.37 26.74 3.88
C ASP A 354 18.86 26.95 3.61
N ASP A 355 18.49 28.04 2.92
CA ASP A 355 17.10 28.46 2.71
C ASP A 355 16.28 27.55 1.76
N TYR A 356 16.92 26.62 1.04
CA TYR A 356 16.22 25.69 0.16
C TYR A 356 15.42 24.68 1.01
N PHE A 357 16.10 24.04 1.97
CA PHE A 357 15.53 23.01 2.84
C PHE A 357 14.81 23.60 4.07
N ARG A 358 13.88 24.54 3.91
CA ARG A 358 13.17 25.18 5.05
C ARG A 358 12.48 24.23 6.04
N ALA A 359 12.25 22.98 5.63
CA ALA A 359 11.67 21.93 6.46
C ALA A 359 12.71 21.10 7.24
N PHE A 360 13.99 21.39 7.05
CA PHE A 360 15.12 20.70 7.64
C PHE A 360 16.12 21.72 8.20
N ASP A 361 16.96 21.28 9.13
CA ASP A 361 18.01 22.10 9.69
C ASP A 361 19.31 21.89 8.89
N GLY A 362 19.64 22.83 8.01
CA GLY A 362 20.93 22.86 7.30
C GLY A 362 20.87 22.59 5.79
N PRO A 363 22.02 22.62 5.10
CA PRO A 363 22.09 22.53 3.66
C PRO A 363 22.02 21.07 3.19
N GLY A 364 21.59 20.86 1.96
CA GLY A 364 21.64 19.56 1.29
C GLY A 364 22.40 19.62 -0.03
N VAL A 365 22.18 18.62 -0.89
CA VAL A 365 22.83 18.50 -2.19
C VAL A 365 21.79 18.58 -3.30
N MET A 366 22.05 19.44 -4.28
CA MET A 366 21.25 19.64 -5.48
C MET A 366 21.97 19.17 -6.74
N ASN A 367 21.23 19.19 -7.85
CA ASN A 367 21.70 18.82 -9.19
C ASN A 367 22.29 17.40 -9.24
N ILE A 368 21.78 16.48 -8.41
CA ILE A 368 21.97 15.05 -8.61
C ILE A 368 21.13 14.67 -9.83
N GLY A 369 21.72 13.91 -10.75
CA GLY A 369 21.21 13.80 -12.11
C GLY A 369 21.45 15.08 -12.90
N GLY A 370 20.41 15.67 -13.48
CA GLY A 370 20.56 16.90 -14.27
C GLY A 370 21.29 16.68 -15.60
N PRO A 371 21.66 17.77 -16.30
CA PRO A 371 22.18 17.71 -17.67
C PRO A 371 23.52 16.95 -17.77
N ASP A 372 24.36 17.06 -16.74
CA ASP A 372 25.69 16.43 -16.73
C ASP A 372 25.70 15.07 -16.00
N GLY A 373 24.58 14.62 -15.44
CA GLY A 373 24.49 13.35 -14.71
C GLY A 373 25.20 13.38 -13.36
N GLY A 374 24.95 14.44 -12.59
CA GLY A 374 25.38 14.65 -11.21
C GLY A 374 25.13 13.45 -10.29
N SER A 375 26.00 13.29 -9.29
CA SER A 375 25.86 12.23 -8.31
C SER A 375 26.37 12.63 -6.93
N LEU A 376 25.76 12.05 -5.90
CA LEU A 376 26.19 12.12 -4.51
C LEU A 376 26.60 10.73 -4.03
N THR A 377 27.82 10.59 -3.52
CA THR A 377 28.28 9.37 -2.86
C THR A 377 28.55 9.62 -1.39
N PHE A 378 27.82 8.91 -0.54
CA PHE A 378 28.05 8.79 0.89
C PHE A 378 29.12 7.74 1.13
N HIS A 379 30.10 8.07 1.96
CA HIS A 379 31.23 7.19 2.25
C HIS A 379 31.17 6.64 3.67
N ASP A 380 31.64 5.41 3.83
CA ASP A 380 31.86 4.75 5.13
C ASP A 380 30.58 4.63 5.99
N ILE A 381 29.44 4.40 5.34
CA ILE A 381 28.18 4.06 6.00
C ILE A 381 28.38 2.76 6.75
N THR A 382 28.20 2.80 8.06
CA THR A 382 28.30 1.64 8.93
C THR A 382 26.91 1.13 9.29
N ILE A 383 26.67 -0.13 8.97
CA ILE A 383 25.46 -0.87 9.34
C ILE A 383 25.87 -1.89 10.41
N THR A 384 25.20 -1.88 11.55
CA THR A 384 25.54 -2.72 12.71
C THR A 384 24.49 -3.78 13.04
N GLY A 385 23.22 -3.53 12.71
CA GLY A 385 22.11 -4.45 12.96
C GLY A 385 22.01 -5.59 11.94
N ASP A 386 21.72 -6.81 12.43
CA ASP A 386 21.43 -8.00 11.63
C ASP A 386 19.96 -8.12 11.20
N PHE A 387 19.12 -7.16 11.58
CA PHE A 387 17.70 -7.14 11.26
C PHE A 387 17.43 -6.39 9.93
N PRO A 388 16.27 -6.62 9.30
CA PRO A 388 15.89 -5.94 8.07
C PRO A 388 15.84 -4.43 8.29
N GLN A 389 16.60 -3.69 7.51
CA GLN A 389 16.63 -2.23 7.53
C GLN A 389 16.20 -1.68 6.18
N MET A 390 15.33 -0.67 6.21
CA MET A 390 14.95 0.13 5.06
C MET A 390 15.88 1.35 4.97
N LEU A 391 16.54 1.53 3.83
CA LEU A 391 17.14 2.82 3.52
C LEU A 391 16.03 3.84 3.32
N LYS A 392 16.14 4.97 4.03
CA LYS A 392 15.29 6.14 3.84
C LYS A 392 16.13 7.32 3.39
N ILE A 393 15.56 8.19 2.57
CA ILE A 393 16.21 9.39 2.06
C ILE A 393 15.37 10.60 2.46
N ARG A 394 15.94 11.52 3.23
CA ARG A 394 15.37 12.84 3.50
C ARG A 394 15.65 13.75 2.31
N TYR A 395 14.61 14.36 1.76
CA TYR A 395 14.72 15.06 0.48
C TYR A 395 13.76 16.23 0.36
N GLN A 396 13.97 17.03 -0.68
CA GLN A 396 13.04 18.07 -1.10
C GLN A 396 12.84 18.02 -2.62
N ASN A 397 11.58 17.97 -3.03
CA ASN A 397 11.17 18.01 -4.42
C ASN A 397 10.15 19.16 -4.59
N LEU A 398 10.61 20.29 -5.13
CA LEU A 398 9.77 21.47 -5.37
C LEU A 398 9.01 21.42 -6.71
N GLU A 399 9.21 20.37 -7.50
CA GLU A 399 8.50 20.17 -8.77
C GLU A 399 7.08 19.65 -8.54
N LYS A 400 6.26 19.67 -9.59
CA LYS A 400 4.87 19.16 -9.56
C LYS A 400 4.74 17.69 -9.99
N TYR A 401 5.86 17.01 -10.17
CA TYR A 401 5.92 15.62 -10.62
C TYR A 401 6.88 14.83 -9.74
N VAL A 402 6.66 13.53 -9.67
CA VAL A 402 7.56 12.61 -8.96
C VAL A 402 8.92 12.59 -9.66
N GLN A 403 9.98 12.77 -8.88
CA GLN A 403 11.35 12.62 -9.35
C GLN A 403 11.89 11.25 -8.94
N TYR A 404 12.88 10.74 -9.66
CA TYR A 404 13.41 9.39 -9.43
C TYR A 404 14.93 9.39 -9.39
N ALA A 405 15.49 8.51 -8.57
CA ALA A 405 16.92 8.22 -8.57
C ALA A 405 17.19 6.72 -8.63
N SER A 406 18.35 6.39 -9.19
CA SER A 406 19.03 5.13 -8.92
C SER A 406 19.83 5.27 -7.63
N VAL A 407 19.80 4.23 -6.80
CA VAL A 407 20.54 4.13 -5.55
C VAL A 407 21.39 2.87 -5.60
N SER A 408 22.71 3.04 -5.53
CA SER A 408 23.66 1.94 -5.58
C SER A 408 24.37 1.80 -4.23
N LEU A 409 24.31 0.62 -3.63
CA LEU A 409 25.03 0.28 -2.40
C LEU A 409 26.20 -0.64 -2.74
N ARG A 410 27.41 -0.30 -2.28
CA ARG A 410 28.63 -1.08 -2.49
C ARG A 410 29.34 -1.36 -1.18
N ARG A 411 29.66 -2.62 -0.91
CA ARG A 411 30.43 -3.00 0.30
C ARG A 411 31.92 -2.64 0.15
N LYS A 412 32.53 -2.06 1.19
CA LYS A 412 33.94 -1.61 1.18
C LYS A 412 34.94 -2.63 1.69
N ARG A 413 34.60 -3.42 2.72
CA ARG A 413 35.57 -4.23 3.47
C ARG A 413 35.46 -5.74 3.16
N GLY A 414 36.62 -6.36 2.93
CA GLY A 414 36.77 -7.80 2.62
C GLY A 414 37.00 -8.08 1.14
N SER A 415 36.95 -9.35 0.74
CA SER A 415 36.95 -9.77 -0.68
C SER A 415 35.57 -9.63 -1.35
N ASP A 416 34.57 -9.16 -0.60
CA ASP A 416 33.20 -8.96 -1.07
C ASP A 416 33.05 -7.55 -1.66
N HIS A 417 32.95 -7.49 -2.98
CA HIS A 417 32.69 -6.28 -3.75
C HIS A 417 31.27 -6.27 -4.32
N SER A 418 30.32 -6.93 -3.63
CA SER A 418 28.92 -6.93 -4.04
C SER A 418 28.38 -5.50 -4.19
N ARG A 419 27.58 -5.33 -5.24
CA ARG A 419 26.85 -4.12 -5.56
C ARG A 419 25.37 -4.47 -5.63
N GLN A 420 24.54 -3.65 -5.01
CA GLN A 420 23.10 -3.72 -5.07
C GLN A 420 22.57 -2.41 -5.65
N ASP A 421 21.60 -2.49 -6.56
CA ASP A 421 20.95 -1.34 -7.14
C ASP A 421 19.46 -1.37 -6.79
N ALA A 422 18.96 -0.23 -6.33
CA ALA A 422 17.57 0.02 -6.01
C ALA A 422 17.16 1.39 -6.55
N TYR A 423 15.92 1.79 -6.27
CA TYR A 423 15.35 3.02 -6.79
C TYR A 423 14.60 3.76 -5.71
N ALA A 424 14.55 5.08 -5.86
CA ALA A 424 13.77 5.96 -5.00
C ALA A 424 12.75 6.73 -5.85
N ALA A 425 11.56 6.94 -5.29
CA ALA A 425 10.55 7.85 -5.82
C ALA A 425 10.39 9.03 -4.86
N PHE A 426 10.64 10.24 -5.34
CA PHE A 426 10.59 11.49 -4.59
C PHE A 426 9.33 12.25 -4.96
N LEU A 427 8.30 12.12 -4.11
CA LEU A 427 7.02 12.81 -4.28
C LEU A 427 7.20 14.32 -4.08
N PRO A 428 6.38 15.17 -4.71
CA PRO A 428 6.47 16.61 -4.45
C PRO A 428 6.27 16.93 -2.97
N THR A 429 7.14 17.79 -2.44
CA THR A 429 7.19 18.08 -1.01
C THR A 429 6.41 19.32 -0.61
N LEU A 430 5.71 19.97 -1.54
CA LEU A 430 4.89 21.14 -1.26
C LEU A 430 3.43 20.85 -1.53
N SER A 431 2.56 21.37 -0.67
CA SER A 431 1.14 21.51 -0.97
C SER A 431 0.86 22.81 -1.75
N THR A 432 -0.31 22.88 -2.36
CA THR A 432 -0.90 24.07 -2.98
C THR A 432 -1.03 25.26 -2.02
N ARG A 433 -0.98 25.01 -0.70
CA ARG A 433 -0.98 26.03 0.35
C ARG A 433 0.43 26.35 0.90
N GLY A 434 1.47 25.81 0.27
CA GLY A 434 2.87 26.03 0.66
C GLY A 434 3.31 25.30 1.95
N ARG A 435 2.57 24.26 2.38
CA ARG A 435 3.01 23.41 3.49
C ARG A 435 3.97 22.34 2.99
N THR A 436 4.98 21.99 3.79
CA THR A 436 5.89 20.90 3.47
C THR A 436 5.27 19.54 3.86
N VAL A 437 5.30 18.58 2.93
CA VAL A 437 4.80 17.20 3.07
C VAL A 437 5.79 16.21 2.44
N HIS A 438 5.62 14.90 2.69
CA HIS A 438 6.40 13.80 2.07
C HIS A 438 7.93 13.98 2.07
N THR A 439 8.52 14.39 3.19
CA THR A 439 9.96 14.74 3.28
C THR A 439 10.92 13.55 3.33
N VAL A 440 10.40 12.32 3.30
CA VAL A 440 11.17 11.08 3.39
C VAL A 440 10.70 10.10 2.32
N ALA A 441 11.63 9.53 1.57
CA ALA A 441 11.37 8.49 0.57
C ALA A 441 11.95 7.17 1.06
N SER A 442 11.27 6.06 0.77
CA SER A 442 11.80 4.72 1.04
C SER A 442 12.55 4.18 -0.18
N VAL A 443 13.52 3.30 0.06
CA VAL A 443 14.30 2.61 -0.98
C VAL A 443 14.25 1.10 -0.72
N PRO A 444 13.13 0.44 -1.05
CA PRO A 444 13.04 -1.02 -1.01
C PRO A 444 14.01 -1.64 -2.01
N GLY A 445 14.46 -2.86 -1.74
CA GLY A 445 15.33 -3.64 -2.63
C GLY A 445 16.81 -3.68 -2.24
N LEU A 446 17.23 -2.92 -1.23
CA LEU A 446 18.58 -3.05 -0.67
C LEU A 446 18.58 -4.00 0.51
N ARG A 447 19.38 -5.06 0.42
CA ARG A 447 19.68 -5.93 1.56
C ARG A 447 20.80 -5.29 2.37
N LEU A 448 20.42 -4.71 3.49
CA LEU A 448 21.31 -4.07 4.46
C LEU A 448 21.75 -5.11 5.49
N THR A 449 23.00 -5.53 5.42
CA THR A 449 23.64 -6.45 6.39
C THR A 449 24.78 -5.74 7.10
N PRO A 450 25.23 -6.19 8.28
CA PRO A 450 26.33 -5.52 8.96
C PRO A 450 27.60 -5.39 8.11
N GLY A 451 28.20 -4.21 8.17
CA GLY A 451 29.37 -3.88 7.37
C GLY A 451 29.54 -2.38 7.12
N VAL A 452 30.53 -2.07 6.30
CA VAL A 452 30.83 -0.70 5.87
C VAL A 452 30.60 -0.59 4.37
N PHE A 453 29.87 0.43 3.94
CA PHE A 453 29.40 0.61 2.58
C PHE A 453 29.68 2.03 2.07
N ASP A 454 29.83 2.15 0.76
CA ASP A 454 29.61 3.40 0.05
C ASP A 454 28.22 3.32 -0.61
N LEU A 455 27.47 4.43 -0.58
CA LEU A 455 26.15 4.55 -1.22
C LEU A 455 26.17 5.71 -2.20
N THR A 456 25.80 5.46 -3.45
CA THR A 456 25.72 6.48 -4.49
C THR A 456 24.29 6.69 -4.95
N ILE A 457 23.84 7.94 -4.97
CA ILE A 457 22.57 8.39 -5.55
C ILE A 457 22.87 9.10 -6.88
N LYS A 458 22.18 8.70 -7.94
CA LYS A 458 22.28 9.33 -9.28
C LYS A 458 20.89 9.53 -9.89
N GLY A 459 20.77 10.50 -10.79
CA GLY A 459 19.59 10.62 -11.65
C GLY A 459 19.32 9.31 -12.40
N LEU A 460 18.04 9.06 -12.70
CA LEU A 460 17.61 7.85 -13.41
C LEU A 460 17.43 8.16 -14.92
N PRO A 461 18.30 7.61 -15.81
CA PRO A 461 18.21 7.89 -17.24
C PRO A 461 16.87 7.45 -17.85
N GLY A 462 16.39 8.17 -18.87
CA GLY A 462 15.15 7.84 -19.58
C GLY A 462 13.87 8.46 -18.99
N TYR A 463 14.00 9.35 -18.01
CA TYR A 463 12.90 10.15 -17.47
C TYR A 463 12.97 11.57 -18.00
N THR A 464 11.81 12.16 -18.29
CA THR A 464 11.66 13.50 -18.91
C THR A 464 12.37 14.61 -18.15
N HIS A 465 12.67 14.37 -16.87
CA HIS A 465 13.50 15.21 -16.03
C HIS A 465 14.56 14.31 -15.39
N ASN A 466 15.77 14.28 -15.97
CA ASN A 466 16.89 13.50 -15.44
C ASN A 466 17.43 14.08 -14.11
N THR A 467 16.86 15.18 -13.62
CA THR A 467 17.08 15.76 -12.29
C THR A 467 16.31 14.99 -11.23
N THR A 468 17.00 14.55 -10.17
CA THR A 468 16.36 14.02 -8.96
C THR A 468 16.11 15.14 -7.95
N ALA A 469 15.40 14.82 -6.87
CA ALA A 469 15.19 15.68 -5.73
C ALA A 469 16.50 16.11 -5.10
N ALA A 470 16.46 17.25 -4.41
CA ALA A 470 17.55 17.65 -3.54
C ALA A 470 17.61 16.71 -2.34
N ILE A 471 18.80 16.24 -1.98
CA ILE A 471 19.00 15.25 -0.92
C ILE A 471 19.57 15.94 0.32
N HIS A 472 18.87 15.81 1.44
CA HIS A 472 19.31 16.34 2.73
C HIS A 472 20.17 15.32 3.48
N SER A 473 19.66 14.10 3.64
CA SER A 473 20.39 13.01 4.30
C SER A 473 19.81 11.64 3.99
N ILE A 474 20.54 10.60 4.38
CA ILE A 474 20.05 9.23 4.37
C ILE A 474 19.92 8.72 5.81
N GLN A 475 18.99 7.78 6.01
CA GLN A 475 18.68 7.18 7.29
C GLN A 475 18.57 5.67 7.20
N PHE A 476 18.98 5.00 8.28
CA PHE A 476 18.86 3.56 8.50
C PHE A 476 18.32 3.33 9.91
N ASP A 477 17.37 2.41 10.08
CA ASP A 477 16.73 2.14 11.37
C ASP A 477 17.37 1.00 12.18
#